data_AF-A0A382Q0I2-F1
#
_entry.id   AF-A0A382Q0I2-F1
#
_cell.length_a   1.000
_cell.length_b   1.000
_cell.length_c   1.000
_cell.angle_alpha   90.00
_cell.angle_beta   90.00
_cell.angle_gamma   90.00
#
_symmetry.space_group_name_H-M   'P 1'
#
loop_
_entity.id
_entity.type
_entity.pdbx_description
1 polymer ?
#
loop_
_entity_poly.entity_id
_entity_poly.type
_entity_poly.pdbx_seq_one_letter_code
_entity_poly.pdbx_strand_id
1 'polypeptide(L)'
;MPIYLATLEKQSIQGAIESAVEKNSLSHLDLNISLPFLPLDSERINEADSAVLDTLDPTFGTVITVTQRHIKTSIFSFSLPATKTFLSSNDSPTPVDGVSDDFLSKCLAVFDTSSLCNADSAEENGILHDGFFQHLTSLDDHVIYVEGAPPNYEPLRFVHGPMVEASVDTELADYFSIEVGDVIVATPSMDSMVHIGVKVVGIFKPTDETAAIWQGDSKNFTYPHPPSEDDTVTRPEDLPPYLAMFIQEKSLTQGIGPAHAGSVSSVTWFSHVDFEKFKEWSRPEIEAAIDSLSEK
;
A
#
# COMPACT_ATOMS: atom_id res chain seq x y z
N MET A 1 -2.72 6.07 52.54
CA MET A 1 -4.00 6.28 51.84
C MET A 1 -3.70 6.60 50.36
N PRO A 2 -3.54 5.60 49.48
CA PRO A 2 -3.26 5.82 48.04
C PRO A 2 -4.26 5.12 47.09
N ILE A 3 -5.45 4.74 47.57
CA ILE A 3 -6.41 3.92 46.79
C ILE A 3 -7.18 4.74 45.72
N TYR A 4 -7.19 6.07 45.82
CA TYR A 4 -7.99 6.92 44.94
C TYR A 4 -7.43 7.09 43.51
N LEU A 5 -6.11 7.04 43.32
CA LEU A 5 -5.51 7.26 42.00
C LEU A 5 -5.66 6.05 41.08
N ALA A 6 -5.39 4.84 41.60
CA ALA A 6 -5.56 3.60 40.84
C ALA A 6 -7.02 3.35 40.44
N THR A 7 -7.98 3.81 41.25
CA THR A 7 -9.42 3.67 40.93
C THR A 7 -9.87 4.64 39.83
N LEU A 8 -9.26 5.84 39.78
CA LEU A 8 -9.54 6.85 38.75
C LEU A 8 -8.93 6.49 37.39
N GLU A 9 -7.69 6.00 37.35
CA GLU A 9 -7.09 5.46 36.11
C GLU A 9 -7.89 4.26 35.60
N LYS A 10 -8.28 3.36 36.51
CA LYS A 10 -9.07 2.18 36.17
C LYS A 10 -10.45 2.51 35.58
N GLN A 11 -11.12 3.55 36.10
CA GLN A 11 -12.39 4.04 35.54
C GLN A 11 -12.19 4.82 34.23
N SER A 12 -11.08 5.55 34.08
CA SER A 12 -10.76 6.28 32.84
C SER A 12 -10.48 5.34 31.67
N ILE A 13 -9.74 4.26 31.92
CA ILE A 13 -9.45 3.22 30.91
C ILE A 13 -10.74 2.48 30.55
N GLN A 14 -11.55 2.12 31.55
CA GLN A 14 -12.82 1.44 31.30
C GLN A 14 -13.80 2.32 30.51
N GLY A 15 -13.89 3.62 30.82
CA GLY A 15 -14.70 4.56 30.06
C GLY A 15 -14.18 4.82 28.64
N ALA A 16 -12.86 4.77 28.42
CA ALA A 16 -12.26 4.84 27.09
C ALA A 16 -12.56 3.59 26.27
N ILE A 17 -12.52 2.40 26.88
CA ILE A 17 -12.90 1.13 26.25
C ILE A 17 -14.39 1.12 25.93
N GLU A 18 -15.27 1.47 26.88
CA GLU A 18 -16.72 1.52 26.67
C GLU A 18 -17.09 2.55 25.60
N SER A 19 -16.43 3.72 25.57
CA SER A 19 -16.64 4.73 24.52
C SER A 19 -16.08 4.32 23.16
N ALA A 20 -15.00 3.53 23.11
CA ALA A 20 -14.48 2.98 21.85
C ALA A 20 -15.40 1.87 21.32
N VAL A 21 -15.95 1.04 22.22
CA VAL A 21 -16.94 0.00 21.92
C VAL A 21 -18.29 0.59 21.48
N GLU A 22 -18.72 1.73 22.04
CA GLU A 22 -19.95 2.40 21.63
C GLU A 22 -19.82 3.18 20.31
N LYS A 23 -18.63 3.73 20.00
CA LYS A 23 -18.40 4.49 18.77
C LYS A 23 -18.07 3.64 17.55
N ASN A 24 -17.46 2.47 17.73
CA ASN A 24 -17.23 1.49 16.67
C ASN A 24 -18.31 0.42 16.72
N SER A 25 -19.37 0.59 15.94
CA SER A 25 -20.39 -0.43 15.68
C SER A 25 -19.88 -1.61 14.83
N LEU A 26 -18.63 -2.04 15.05
CA LEU A 26 -18.06 -3.29 14.54
C LEU A 26 -17.25 -3.91 15.69
N SER A 27 -17.76 -5.02 16.19
CA SER A 27 -17.31 -5.80 17.34
C SER A 27 -15.97 -6.50 17.10
N HIS A 28 -14.86 -5.76 17.04
CA HIS A 28 -13.52 -6.34 16.95
C HIS A 28 -12.48 -5.52 17.72
N LEU A 29 -11.55 -6.23 18.35
CA LEU A 29 -10.31 -5.68 18.88
C LEU A 29 -9.24 -5.98 17.83
N ASP A 30 -8.68 -4.95 17.21
CA ASP A 30 -7.53 -5.11 16.31
C ASP A 30 -6.25 -4.71 17.03
N LEU A 31 -5.26 -5.60 17.00
CA LEU A 31 -3.93 -5.36 17.53
C LEU A 31 -3.03 -4.96 16.37
N ASN A 32 -2.61 -3.69 16.38
CA ASN A 32 -1.84 -3.10 15.30
C ASN A 32 -0.41 -2.84 15.77
N ILE A 33 0.55 -3.54 15.18
CA ILE A 33 2.00 -3.29 15.40
C ILE A 33 2.56 -2.63 14.15
N SER A 34 3.27 -1.50 14.31
CA SER A 34 3.81 -0.75 13.18
C SER A 34 5.30 -0.45 13.36
N LEU A 35 6.07 -0.68 12.30
CA LEU A 35 7.49 -0.35 12.20
C LEU A 35 7.68 0.67 11.07
N PRO A 36 7.99 1.94 11.37
CA PRO A 36 7.98 3.01 10.37
C PRO A 36 9.22 3.05 9.45
N PHE A 37 10.31 2.34 9.78
CA PHE A 37 11.58 2.42 9.06
C PHE A 37 12.22 1.04 8.87
N LEU A 38 11.54 0.16 8.13
CA LEU A 38 12.08 -1.15 7.78
C LEU A 38 12.67 -1.10 6.37
N PRO A 39 13.96 -1.49 6.18
CA PRO A 39 14.54 -1.66 4.85
C PRO A 39 13.70 -2.63 4.01
N LEU A 40 13.54 -2.34 2.71
CA LEU A 40 12.89 -3.22 1.75
C LEU A 40 13.77 -4.44 1.42
N ASP A 41 13.98 -5.30 2.41
CA ASP A 41 14.81 -6.48 2.35
C ASP A 41 14.07 -7.68 2.93
N SER A 42 14.16 -8.82 2.24
CA SER A 42 13.42 -10.02 2.62
C SER A 42 13.87 -10.57 3.98
N GLU A 43 15.17 -10.52 4.30
CA GLU A 43 15.68 -11.02 5.58
C GLU A 43 15.15 -10.16 6.73
N ARG A 44 15.24 -8.83 6.58
CA ARG A 44 14.73 -7.89 7.60
C ARG A 44 13.23 -7.97 7.82
N ILE A 45 12.44 -8.16 6.77
CA ILE A 45 10.99 -8.36 6.89
C ILE A 45 10.67 -9.67 7.62
N ASN A 46 11.34 -10.77 7.28
CA ASN A 46 11.12 -12.05 7.96
C ASN A 46 11.56 -12.03 9.44
N GLU A 47 12.64 -11.31 9.77
CA GLU A 47 13.04 -11.07 11.16
C GLU A 47 11.97 -10.30 11.93
N ALA A 48 11.41 -9.25 11.31
CA ALA A 48 10.33 -8.46 11.92
C ALA A 48 9.05 -9.28 12.10
N ASP A 49 8.68 -10.11 11.12
CA ASP A 49 7.56 -11.06 11.25
C ASP A 49 7.75 -11.99 12.45
N SER A 50 8.95 -12.55 12.59
CA SER A 50 9.27 -13.45 13.71
C SER A 50 9.16 -12.73 15.04
N ALA A 51 9.66 -11.49 15.14
CA ALA A 51 9.58 -10.68 16.36
C ALA A 51 8.12 -10.32 16.74
N VAL A 52 7.27 -10.04 15.74
CA VAL A 52 5.85 -9.78 15.94
C VAL A 52 5.14 -11.02 16.45
N LEU A 53 5.38 -12.18 15.84
CA LEU A 53 4.81 -13.46 16.27
C LEU A 53 5.28 -13.83 17.68
N ASP A 54 6.58 -13.73 17.97
CA ASP A 54 7.14 -14.00 19.32
C ASP A 54 6.58 -13.06 20.41
N THR A 55 6.01 -11.92 20.01
CA THR A 55 5.37 -10.96 20.91
C THR A 55 3.88 -11.26 21.10
N LEU A 56 3.16 -11.55 20.00
CA LEU A 56 1.72 -11.75 20.03
C LEU A 56 1.32 -13.19 20.40
N ASP A 57 2.01 -14.21 19.90
CA ASP A 57 1.61 -15.61 20.07
C ASP A 57 1.52 -16.06 21.54
N PRO A 58 2.47 -15.71 22.44
CA PRO A 58 2.42 -16.17 23.83
C PRO A 58 1.17 -15.73 24.58
N THR A 59 0.63 -14.57 24.21
CA THR A 59 -0.47 -13.93 24.91
C THR A 59 -1.76 -14.07 24.12
N PHE A 60 -1.76 -13.65 22.85
CA PHE A 60 -2.94 -13.52 22.00
C PHE A 60 -3.08 -14.63 20.95
N GLY A 61 -2.13 -15.56 20.83
CA GLY A 61 -2.14 -16.56 19.75
C GLY A 61 -3.37 -17.48 19.71
N THR A 62 -4.13 -17.59 20.81
CA THR A 62 -5.37 -18.39 20.86
C THR A 62 -6.61 -17.62 20.38
N VAL A 63 -6.55 -16.29 20.43
CA VAL A 63 -7.64 -15.37 20.10
C VAL A 63 -7.42 -14.65 18.78
N ILE A 64 -6.18 -14.50 18.31
CA ILE A 64 -5.88 -13.99 16.98
C ILE A 64 -6.33 -15.02 15.94
N THR A 65 -7.14 -14.55 14.98
CA THR A 65 -7.68 -15.40 13.91
C THR A 65 -6.94 -15.21 12.60
N VAL A 66 -6.53 -13.98 12.33
CA VAL A 66 -5.78 -13.61 11.14
C VAL A 66 -4.84 -12.46 11.49
N THR A 67 -3.64 -12.48 10.90
CA THR A 67 -2.72 -11.35 10.91
C THR A 67 -2.45 -10.98 9.47
N GLN A 68 -2.77 -9.75 9.10
CA GLN A 68 -2.51 -9.19 7.77
C GLN A 68 -1.34 -8.24 7.84
N ARG A 69 -0.43 -8.35 6.87
CA ARG A 69 0.70 -7.44 6.76
C ARG A 69 0.45 -6.44 5.64
N HIS A 70 0.68 -5.18 5.97
CA HIS A 70 0.70 -4.07 5.04
C HIS A 70 2.10 -3.48 5.00
N ILE A 71 2.74 -3.54 3.83
CA ILE A 71 4.02 -2.91 3.56
C ILE A 71 3.73 -1.70 2.67
N LYS A 72 4.20 -0.53 3.07
CA LYS A 72 4.06 0.71 2.30
C LYS A 72 5.41 1.40 2.19
N THR A 73 5.82 1.72 0.97
CA THR A 73 7.08 2.43 0.74
C THR A 73 7.00 3.89 1.15
N SER A 74 8.15 4.54 1.23
CA SER A 74 8.23 6.00 1.14
C SER A 74 7.66 6.51 -0.20
N ILE A 75 7.43 7.82 -0.29
CA ILE A 75 6.85 8.45 -1.48
C ILE A 75 7.82 8.38 -2.66
N PHE A 76 7.26 8.07 -3.83
CA PHE A 76 7.88 8.18 -5.15
C PHE A 76 7.13 9.21 -5.98
N SER A 77 7.82 9.83 -6.93
CA SER A 77 7.20 10.62 -7.98
C SER A 77 6.94 9.74 -9.20
N PHE A 78 5.70 9.74 -9.67
CA PHE A 78 5.23 8.99 -10.83
C PHE A 78 5.01 9.92 -12.00
N SER A 79 5.65 9.65 -13.12
CA SER A 79 5.46 10.41 -14.36
C SER A 79 4.37 9.75 -15.21
N LEU A 80 3.22 10.42 -15.33
CA LEU A 80 2.13 10.01 -16.21
C LEU A 80 2.04 10.91 -17.44
N PRO A 81 1.70 10.37 -18.63
CA PRO A 81 1.52 11.18 -19.83
C PRO A 81 0.35 12.16 -19.67
N ALA A 82 0.54 13.41 -20.09
CA ALA A 82 -0.50 14.43 -20.05
C ALA A 82 -1.56 14.13 -21.12
N THR A 83 -2.65 13.45 -20.75
CA THR A 83 -3.84 13.15 -21.57
C THR A 83 -3.57 12.28 -22.81
N LYS A 84 -4.05 11.02 -22.78
CA LYS A 84 -4.14 10.18 -23.99
C LYS A 84 -5.18 10.77 -24.95
N THR A 85 -4.74 11.53 -25.94
CA THR A 85 -5.61 11.85 -27.09
C THR A 85 -5.83 10.55 -27.85
N PHE A 86 -7.06 10.01 -27.80
CA PHE A 86 -7.48 8.86 -28.60
C PHE A 86 -7.24 9.14 -30.09
N LEU A 87 -6.13 8.64 -30.64
CA LEU A 87 -5.98 8.52 -32.07
C LEU A 87 -6.88 7.36 -32.51
N SER A 88 -8.09 7.72 -32.99
CA SER A 88 -8.95 6.84 -33.77
C SER A 88 -8.20 6.41 -35.03
N SER A 89 -7.49 5.28 -34.98
CA SER A 89 -7.09 4.56 -36.19
C SER A 89 -8.17 3.55 -36.55
N ASN A 90 -9.03 3.94 -37.49
CA ASN A 90 -9.68 2.95 -38.36
C ASN A 90 -8.59 2.31 -39.22
N ASP A 91 -7.99 1.23 -38.73
CA ASP A 91 -7.46 0.21 -39.62
C ASP A 91 -7.49 -1.16 -38.92
N SER A 92 -8.17 -2.09 -39.56
CA SER A 92 -8.35 -3.47 -39.06
C SER A 92 -7.04 -4.24 -39.20
N PRO A 93 -6.56 -4.98 -38.18
CA PRO A 93 -5.41 -5.85 -38.36
C PRO A 93 -5.85 -7.26 -38.77
N THR A 94 -5.33 -7.72 -39.89
CA THR A 94 -5.16 -9.15 -40.18
C THR A 94 -4.11 -9.77 -39.25
N PRO A 95 -4.22 -11.05 -38.86
CA PRO A 95 -3.33 -11.66 -37.89
C PRO A 95 -2.02 -12.10 -38.54
N VAL A 96 -0.89 -11.74 -37.93
CA VAL A 96 0.40 -12.36 -38.22
C VAL A 96 1.09 -12.68 -36.90
N ASP A 97 1.35 -13.97 -36.71
CA ASP A 97 2.17 -14.54 -35.65
C ASP A 97 3.56 -13.86 -35.60
N GLY A 98 4.00 -13.47 -34.40
CA GLY A 98 5.37 -13.01 -34.19
C GLY A 98 5.51 -12.16 -32.94
N VAL A 99 6.11 -12.74 -31.90
CA VAL A 99 6.63 -12.01 -30.74
C VAL A 99 7.78 -11.11 -31.24
N SER A 100 7.57 -9.80 -31.40
CA SER A 100 8.66 -8.82 -31.60
C SER A 100 8.19 -7.36 -31.54
N ASP A 101 9.01 -6.53 -30.88
CA ASP A 101 9.27 -5.09 -31.11
C ASP A 101 8.26 -4.01 -30.69
N ASP A 102 6.97 -4.29 -30.45
CA ASP A 102 6.02 -3.23 -30.08
C ASP A 102 6.25 -2.67 -28.65
N PHE A 103 6.67 -3.53 -27.71
CA PHE A 103 6.83 -3.16 -26.30
C PHE A 103 8.08 -2.29 -26.03
N LEU A 104 9.21 -2.64 -26.66
CA LEU A 104 10.45 -1.86 -26.54
C LEU A 104 10.31 -0.51 -27.26
N SER A 105 9.61 -0.45 -28.40
CA SER A 105 9.33 0.82 -29.06
C SER A 105 8.38 1.71 -28.26
N LYS A 106 7.39 1.15 -27.55
CA LYS A 106 6.55 1.94 -26.61
C LYS A 106 7.32 2.44 -25.40
N CYS A 107 8.15 1.58 -24.78
CA CYS A 107 9.05 2.00 -23.70
C CYS A 107 10.02 3.09 -24.18
N LEU A 108 10.65 2.90 -25.34
CA LEU A 108 11.56 3.89 -25.93
C LEU A 108 10.83 5.16 -26.35
N ALA A 109 9.58 5.09 -26.81
CA ALA A 109 8.78 6.27 -27.13
C ALA A 109 8.50 7.12 -25.88
N VAL A 110 8.27 6.50 -24.70
CA VAL A 110 8.20 7.23 -23.42
C VAL A 110 9.51 7.97 -23.13
N PHE A 111 10.66 7.41 -23.54
CA PHE A 111 11.97 8.05 -23.40
C PHE A 111 12.30 9.07 -24.51
N ASP A 112 11.90 8.84 -25.76
CA ASP A 112 12.13 9.74 -26.90
C ASP A 112 11.19 10.95 -26.87
N THR A 113 10.00 10.83 -26.26
CA THR A 113 9.16 11.99 -25.91
C THR A 113 9.56 12.61 -24.58
N SER A 114 10.38 11.94 -23.75
CA SER A 114 10.99 12.59 -22.60
C SER A 114 12.14 13.45 -23.08
N SER A 115 11.90 14.75 -23.21
CA SER A 115 12.94 15.75 -23.48
C SER A 115 13.94 15.92 -22.31
N LEU A 116 14.16 14.88 -21.49
CA LEU A 116 15.14 14.86 -20.40
C LEU A 116 16.59 15.00 -20.89
N CYS A 117 16.83 15.05 -22.22
CA CYS A 117 18.12 15.34 -22.83
C CYS A 117 18.20 16.66 -23.62
N ASN A 118 17.14 17.47 -23.71
CA ASN A 118 17.18 18.78 -24.36
C ASN A 118 16.71 19.87 -23.40
N ALA A 119 17.67 20.51 -22.74
CA ALA A 119 17.47 21.76 -22.02
C ALA A 119 17.24 22.89 -23.04
N ASP A 120 16.02 22.99 -23.61
CA ASP A 120 15.52 24.24 -24.23
C ASP A 120 14.03 24.23 -24.67
N SER A 121 13.21 23.23 -24.32
CA SER A 121 11.76 23.31 -24.60
C SER A 121 10.92 22.75 -23.45
N ALA A 122 10.45 23.64 -22.59
CA ALA A 122 9.30 23.39 -21.74
C ALA A 122 8.04 23.17 -22.60
N GLU A 123 7.15 22.27 -22.18
CA GLU A 123 5.79 21.99 -22.71
C GLU A 123 5.54 20.68 -23.51
N GLU A 124 6.26 19.59 -23.24
CA GLU A 124 5.73 18.23 -23.51
C GLU A 124 6.20 17.20 -22.46
N ASN A 125 6.08 17.55 -21.18
CA ASN A 125 6.54 16.72 -20.05
C ASN A 125 5.33 16.03 -19.37
N GLY A 126 5.46 14.74 -19.05
CA GLY A 126 4.49 14.03 -18.21
C GLY A 126 4.26 14.74 -16.87
N ILE A 127 3.04 14.65 -16.35
CA ILE A 127 2.67 15.25 -15.06
C ILE A 127 3.21 14.35 -13.95
N LEU A 128 3.94 14.94 -13.02
CA LEU A 128 4.46 14.24 -11.84
C LEU A 128 3.40 14.18 -10.75
N HIS A 129 3.16 12.98 -10.26
CA HIS A 129 2.23 12.70 -9.17
C HIS A 129 2.94 11.99 -8.03
N ASP A 130 2.68 12.41 -6.80
CA ASP A 130 3.22 11.72 -5.64
C ASP A 130 2.41 10.45 -5.37
N GLY A 131 3.11 9.39 -5.00
CA GLY A 131 2.50 8.10 -4.74
C GLY A 131 3.42 7.18 -3.96
N PHE A 132 3.02 5.93 -3.80
CA PHE A 132 3.83 4.93 -3.15
C PHE A 132 3.45 3.54 -3.65
N PHE A 133 4.38 2.60 -3.49
CA PHE A 133 4.10 1.19 -3.66
C PHE A 133 3.62 0.60 -2.34
N GLN A 134 2.67 -0.31 -2.42
CA GLN A 134 2.21 -1.05 -1.25
C GLN A 134 1.92 -2.51 -1.57
N HIS A 135 2.01 -3.33 -0.54
CA HIS A 135 1.63 -4.73 -0.55
C HIS A 135 0.72 -4.99 0.64
N LEU A 136 -0.40 -5.67 0.40
CA LEU A 136 -1.34 -6.10 1.43
C LEU A 136 -1.53 -7.62 1.33
N THR A 137 -1.26 -8.34 2.41
CA THR A 137 -1.38 -9.81 2.44
C THR A 137 -2.80 -10.24 2.07
N SER A 138 -2.91 -11.22 1.17
CA SER A 138 -4.20 -11.76 0.69
C SER A 138 -5.13 -10.72 0.06
N LEU A 139 -4.58 -9.64 -0.51
CA LEU A 139 -5.35 -8.66 -1.29
C LEU A 139 -6.24 -9.35 -2.33
N ASP A 140 -5.66 -10.28 -3.09
CA ASP A 140 -6.31 -10.94 -4.22
C ASP A 140 -7.55 -11.77 -3.84
N ASP A 141 -7.67 -12.17 -2.56
CA ASP A 141 -8.84 -12.89 -2.03
C ASP A 141 -9.99 -11.93 -1.68
N HIS A 142 -9.74 -10.63 -1.62
CA HIS A 142 -10.66 -9.60 -1.11
C HIS A 142 -11.06 -8.55 -2.16
N VAL A 143 -10.51 -8.65 -3.37
CA VAL A 143 -10.79 -7.74 -4.48
C VAL A 143 -11.31 -8.48 -5.70
N ILE A 144 -12.00 -7.76 -6.56
CA ILE A 144 -12.37 -8.23 -7.89
C ILE A 144 -11.61 -7.39 -8.90
N TYR A 145 -10.81 -8.05 -9.74
CA TYR A 145 -10.18 -7.43 -10.90
C TYR A 145 -11.24 -7.18 -11.97
N VAL A 146 -11.58 -5.90 -12.16
CA VAL A 146 -12.55 -5.47 -13.18
C VAL A 146 -11.92 -5.47 -14.58
N GLU A 147 -10.60 -5.25 -14.63
CA GLU A 147 -9.80 -5.34 -15.84
C GLU A 147 -8.44 -5.96 -15.52
N GLY A 148 -7.89 -6.74 -16.45
CA GLY A 148 -6.57 -7.34 -16.29
C GLY A 148 -6.53 -8.47 -15.26
N ALA A 149 -5.43 -8.56 -14.52
CA ALA A 149 -5.12 -9.65 -13.59
C ALA A 149 -4.29 -9.15 -12.39
N PRO A 150 -4.19 -9.96 -11.31
CA PRO A 150 -3.27 -9.68 -10.21
C PRO A 150 -1.83 -9.46 -10.67
N PRO A 151 -1.09 -8.54 -10.03
CA PRO A 151 0.32 -8.34 -10.33
C PRO A 151 1.10 -9.59 -9.99
N ASN A 152 2.05 -9.98 -10.85
CA ASN A 152 3.00 -11.05 -10.54
C ASN A 152 4.40 -10.46 -10.33
N TYR A 153 5.27 -11.26 -9.71
CA TYR A 153 6.69 -10.93 -9.66
C TYR A 153 7.44 -11.67 -10.75
N GLU A 154 7.97 -10.90 -11.69
CA GLU A 154 9.00 -11.36 -12.63
C GLU A 154 10.20 -10.42 -12.52
N PRO A 155 11.44 -10.95 -12.49
CA PRO A 155 12.66 -10.15 -12.38
C PRO A 155 12.99 -9.48 -13.74
N LEU A 156 12.14 -8.56 -14.15
CA LEU A 156 12.26 -7.80 -15.39
C LEU A 156 13.08 -6.51 -15.15
N ARG A 157 13.77 -6.05 -16.19
CA ARG A 157 14.57 -4.81 -16.14
C ARG A 157 13.89 -3.70 -16.93
N PHE A 158 13.98 -2.48 -16.42
CA PHE A 158 13.53 -1.26 -17.06
C PHE A 158 14.66 -0.23 -17.08
N VAL A 159 15.29 -0.04 -18.24
CA VAL A 159 16.44 0.87 -18.42
C VAL A 159 17.55 0.62 -17.40
N HIS A 160 17.61 1.41 -16.32
CA HIS A 160 18.59 1.33 -15.23
C HIS A 160 18.01 0.85 -13.89
N GLY A 161 16.73 0.48 -13.84
CA GLY A 161 16.06 -0.07 -12.66
C GLY A 161 15.19 -1.29 -12.98
N PRO A 162 14.35 -1.72 -12.02
CA PRO A 162 13.47 -2.86 -12.20
C PRO A 162 12.20 -2.47 -12.96
N MET A 163 11.59 -3.43 -13.64
CA MET A 163 10.20 -3.36 -14.06
C MET A 163 9.36 -4.15 -13.04
N VAL A 164 8.30 -3.55 -12.52
CA VAL A 164 7.36 -4.20 -11.60
C VAL A 164 5.95 -4.16 -12.18
N GLU A 165 5.20 -5.23 -11.96
CA GLU A 165 3.76 -5.24 -12.24
C GLU A 165 2.99 -4.68 -11.05
N ALA A 166 1.99 -3.86 -11.34
CA ALA A 166 1.16 -3.22 -10.35
C ALA A 166 -0.32 -3.30 -10.71
N SER A 167 -1.14 -3.20 -9.67
CA SER A 167 -2.58 -3.03 -9.79
C SER A 167 -3.04 -1.80 -9.03
N VAL A 168 -4.17 -1.24 -9.47
CA VAL A 168 -4.71 0.03 -8.97
C VAL A 168 -6.21 -0.10 -8.74
N ASP A 169 -6.72 0.61 -7.75
CA ASP A 169 -8.16 0.71 -7.54
C ASP A 169 -8.86 1.43 -8.70
N THR A 170 -10.10 1.04 -8.99
CA THR A 170 -10.87 1.55 -10.13
C THR A 170 -11.06 3.06 -10.06
N GLU A 171 -11.39 3.62 -8.89
CA GLU A 171 -11.61 5.06 -8.78
C GLU A 171 -10.30 5.85 -8.91
N LEU A 172 -9.20 5.29 -8.38
CA LEU A 172 -7.89 5.91 -8.51
C LEU A 172 -7.38 5.84 -9.96
N ALA A 173 -7.63 4.73 -10.65
CA ALA A 173 -7.32 4.56 -12.06
C ALA A 173 -8.10 5.55 -12.92
N ASP A 174 -9.41 5.71 -12.68
CA ASP A 174 -10.24 6.71 -13.35
C ASP A 174 -9.73 8.14 -13.12
N TYR A 175 -9.39 8.48 -11.88
CA TYR A 175 -8.87 9.81 -11.52
C TYR A 175 -7.59 10.17 -12.28
N PHE A 176 -6.64 9.24 -12.38
CA PHE A 176 -5.36 9.45 -13.08
C PHE A 176 -5.39 9.05 -14.56
N SER A 177 -6.53 8.60 -15.08
CA SER A 177 -6.67 8.07 -16.45
C SER A 177 -5.68 6.94 -16.78
N ILE A 178 -5.53 6.01 -15.84
CA ILE A 178 -4.66 4.83 -15.93
C ILE A 178 -5.45 3.66 -16.51
N GLU A 179 -4.87 2.97 -17.48
CA GLU A 179 -5.45 1.78 -18.11
C GLU A 179 -4.54 0.56 -17.94
N VAL A 180 -5.10 -0.64 -18.04
CA VAL A 180 -4.29 -1.87 -18.08
C VAL A 180 -3.41 -1.87 -19.33
N GLY A 181 -2.12 -2.16 -19.13
CA GLY A 181 -1.08 -2.12 -20.16
C GLY A 181 -0.22 -0.86 -20.12
N ASP A 182 -0.61 0.15 -19.34
CA ASP A 182 0.21 1.35 -19.16
C ASP A 182 1.54 1.05 -18.48
N VAL A 183 2.58 1.76 -18.90
CA VAL A 183 3.90 1.73 -18.28
C VAL A 183 4.19 3.12 -17.73
N ILE A 184 4.16 3.23 -16.41
CA ILE A 184 4.40 4.47 -15.65
C ILE A 184 5.83 4.43 -15.12
N VAL A 185 6.52 5.57 -15.12
CA VAL A 185 7.87 5.67 -14.57
C VAL A 185 7.81 6.23 -13.16
N ALA A 186 8.38 5.52 -12.19
CA ALA A 186 8.50 5.96 -10.81
C ALA A 186 9.96 6.26 -10.44
N THR A 187 10.20 7.37 -9.75
CA THR A 187 11.51 7.77 -9.24
C THR A 187 11.43 8.15 -7.76
N PRO A 188 12.39 7.73 -6.92
CA PRO A 188 12.41 8.12 -5.51
C PRO A 188 12.82 9.59 -5.32
N SER A 189 13.49 10.16 -6.31
CA SER A 189 13.86 11.57 -6.38
C SER A 189 14.08 11.97 -7.84
N MET A 190 13.96 13.27 -8.13
CA MET A 190 14.16 13.82 -9.48
C MET A 190 15.58 13.60 -10.02
N ASP A 191 16.58 13.50 -9.14
CA ASP A 191 17.98 13.30 -9.51
C ASP A 191 18.37 11.81 -9.58
N SER A 192 17.44 10.89 -9.35
CA SER A 192 17.72 9.46 -9.35
C SER A 192 18.03 8.96 -10.75
N MET A 193 19.23 8.41 -10.94
CA MET A 193 19.61 7.72 -12.18
C MET A 193 18.86 6.39 -12.38
N VAL A 194 18.33 5.81 -11.29
CA VAL A 194 17.58 4.56 -11.31
C VAL A 194 16.09 4.90 -11.40
N HIS A 195 15.46 4.40 -12.45
CA HIS A 195 14.05 4.58 -12.75
C HIS A 195 13.35 3.22 -12.62
N ILE A 196 12.21 3.19 -11.94
CA ILE A 196 11.39 1.99 -11.82
C ILE A 196 10.32 2.06 -12.89
N GLY A 197 10.25 1.05 -13.75
CA GLY A 197 9.13 0.87 -14.66
C GLY A 197 7.98 0.20 -13.92
N VAL A 198 6.77 0.73 -14.04
CA VAL A 198 5.58 0.20 -13.41
C VAL A 198 4.57 -0.15 -14.48
N LYS A 199 4.42 -1.44 -14.77
CA LYS A 199 3.43 -1.93 -15.72
C LYS A 199 2.12 -2.18 -14.99
N VAL A 200 1.08 -1.45 -15.36
CA VAL A 200 -0.27 -1.64 -14.83
C VAL A 200 -0.86 -2.88 -15.48
N VAL A 201 -1.13 -3.92 -14.68
CA VAL A 201 -1.65 -5.20 -15.20
C VAL A 201 -3.04 -5.54 -14.69
N GLY A 202 -3.53 -4.82 -13.69
CA GLY A 202 -4.85 -5.03 -13.13
C GLY A 202 -5.46 -3.75 -12.60
N ILE A 203 -6.75 -3.58 -12.85
CA ILE A 203 -7.58 -2.60 -12.16
C ILE A 203 -8.59 -3.39 -11.35
N PHE A 204 -8.67 -3.10 -10.06
CA PHE A 204 -9.53 -3.84 -9.14
C PHE A 204 -10.48 -2.92 -8.39
N LYS A 205 -11.45 -3.52 -7.72
CA LYS A 205 -12.23 -2.86 -6.66
C LYS A 205 -12.38 -3.80 -5.46
N PRO A 206 -12.47 -3.27 -4.23
CA PRO A 206 -12.80 -4.08 -3.06
C PRO A 206 -14.11 -4.86 -3.24
N THR A 207 -14.15 -6.10 -2.79
CA THR A 207 -15.40 -6.90 -2.77
C THR A 207 -16.34 -6.40 -1.68
N ASP A 208 -15.76 -6.00 -0.54
CA ASP A 208 -16.42 -5.35 0.59
C ASP A 208 -15.46 -4.27 1.10
N GLU A 209 -15.87 -3.00 1.00
CA GLU A 209 -15.07 -1.84 1.38
C GLU A 209 -14.85 -1.72 2.90
N THR A 210 -15.64 -2.44 3.70
CA THR A 210 -15.62 -2.40 5.17
C THR A 210 -15.01 -3.64 5.80
N ALA A 211 -14.55 -4.59 4.98
CA ALA A 211 -13.93 -5.83 5.46
C ALA A 211 -12.74 -5.55 6.39
N ALA A 212 -12.45 -6.48 7.30
CA ALA A 212 -11.40 -6.32 8.32
C ALA A 212 -10.00 -6.03 7.72
N ILE A 213 -9.72 -6.55 6.51
CA ILE A 213 -8.50 -6.26 5.75
C ILE A 213 -8.29 -4.77 5.46
N TRP A 214 -9.38 -4.03 5.41
CA TRP A 214 -9.40 -2.59 5.18
C TRP A 214 -9.51 -1.78 6.46
N GLN A 215 -9.43 -2.41 7.63
CA GLN A 215 -9.58 -1.72 8.92
C GLN A 215 -10.89 -0.89 8.98
N GLY A 216 -11.95 -1.42 8.35
CA GLY A 216 -13.26 -0.78 8.26
C GLY A 216 -13.45 0.23 7.13
N ASP A 217 -12.38 0.63 6.42
CA ASP A 217 -12.47 1.57 5.30
C ASP A 217 -11.34 1.38 4.27
N SER A 218 -11.70 0.78 3.13
CA SER A 218 -10.78 0.51 2.02
C SER A 218 -10.14 1.76 1.42
N LYS A 219 -10.79 2.92 1.48
CA LYS A 219 -10.30 4.16 0.86
C LYS A 219 -9.02 4.68 1.51
N ASN A 220 -8.76 4.32 2.77
CA ASN A 220 -7.50 4.62 3.43
C ASN A 220 -6.30 3.92 2.77
N PHE A 221 -6.55 2.84 2.02
CA PHE A 221 -5.54 2.06 1.31
C PHE A 221 -5.58 2.35 -0.19
N THR A 222 -6.77 2.42 -0.78
CA THR A 222 -6.97 2.47 -2.24
C THR A 222 -7.08 3.88 -2.81
N TYR A 223 -7.53 4.85 -2.02
CA TYR A 223 -7.65 6.25 -2.45
C TYR A 223 -7.11 7.22 -1.36
N PRO A 224 -5.85 7.04 -0.93
CA PRO A 224 -5.28 7.79 0.17
C PRO A 224 -4.96 9.22 -0.27
N HIS A 225 -5.22 10.19 0.60
CA HIS A 225 -4.82 11.57 0.36
C HIS A 225 -3.64 11.95 1.25
N PRO A 226 -2.90 13.02 0.91
CA PRO A 226 -1.94 13.62 1.82
C PRO A 226 -2.57 13.91 3.19
N PRO A 227 -1.83 13.67 4.28
CA PRO A 227 -2.33 13.98 5.62
C PRO A 227 -2.64 15.47 5.73
N SER A 228 -3.74 15.81 6.41
CA SER A 228 -4.03 17.21 6.77
C SER A 228 -3.03 17.64 7.85
N GLU A 229 -2.54 18.88 7.80
CA GLU A 229 -1.74 19.44 8.91
C GLU A 229 -2.60 19.69 10.17
N ASP A 230 -3.93 19.71 10.04
CA ASP A 230 -4.87 19.93 11.13
C ASP A 230 -6.14 19.09 10.92
N ASP A 231 -6.43 18.17 11.85
CA ASP A 231 -7.61 17.30 11.84
C ASP A 231 -8.94 18.08 11.97
N THR A 232 -8.89 19.36 12.34
CA THR A 232 -10.06 20.23 12.46
C THR A 232 -10.36 21.03 11.18
N VAL A 233 -9.42 21.05 10.23
CA VAL A 233 -9.60 21.74 8.95
C VAL A 233 -10.17 20.75 7.94
N THR A 234 -11.32 21.11 7.37
CA THR A 234 -11.90 20.34 6.26
C THR A 234 -10.89 20.26 5.12
N ARG A 235 -10.52 19.04 4.73
CA ARG A 235 -9.59 18.79 3.62
C ARG A 235 -10.01 19.59 2.39
N PRO A 236 -9.09 20.31 1.71
CA PRO A 236 -9.41 20.96 0.46
C PRO A 236 -9.91 19.93 -0.55
N GLU A 237 -11.06 20.18 -1.20
CA GLU A 237 -11.63 19.28 -2.20
C GLU A 237 -10.71 19.08 -3.41
N ASP A 238 -9.81 20.05 -3.67
CA ASP A 238 -8.88 20.05 -4.80
C ASP A 238 -7.53 19.35 -4.52
N LEU A 239 -7.33 18.79 -3.33
CA LEU A 239 -6.08 18.11 -3.01
C LEU A 239 -6.03 16.73 -3.69
N PRO A 240 -5.09 16.48 -4.61
CA PRO A 240 -5.04 15.20 -5.32
C PRO A 240 -4.74 14.05 -4.34
N PRO A 241 -5.33 12.85 -4.56
CA PRO A 241 -4.91 11.65 -3.85
C PRO A 241 -3.47 11.28 -4.22
N TYR A 242 -2.84 10.46 -3.38
CA TYR A 242 -1.59 9.80 -3.74
C TYR A 242 -1.85 8.64 -4.70
N LEU A 243 -0.92 8.43 -5.63
CA LEU A 243 -0.94 7.25 -6.49
C LEU A 243 -0.52 6.00 -5.69
N ALA A 244 -1.51 5.21 -5.27
CA ALA A 244 -1.36 4.07 -4.40
C ALA A 244 -1.31 2.75 -5.20
N MET A 245 -0.10 2.30 -5.55
CA MET A 245 0.11 1.15 -6.45
C MET A 245 0.28 -0.15 -5.65
N PHE A 246 -0.59 -1.13 -5.88
CA PHE A 246 -0.50 -2.45 -5.23
C PHE A 246 0.40 -3.38 -6.04
N ILE A 247 1.46 -3.88 -5.39
CA ILE A 247 2.45 -4.78 -6.01
C ILE A 247 2.68 -6.01 -5.12
N GLN A 248 3.31 -7.04 -5.70
CA GLN A 248 3.74 -8.21 -4.94
C GLN A 248 4.87 -7.87 -3.97
N GLU A 249 4.89 -8.51 -2.81
CA GLU A 249 5.97 -8.32 -1.82
C GLU A 249 7.36 -8.58 -2.42
N LYS A 250 7.48 -9.62 -3.26
CA LYS A 250 8.74 -9.92 -3.95
C LYS A 250 9.18 -8.77 -4.86
N SER A 251 8.25 -8.04 -5.48
CA SER A 251 8.58 -6.84 -6.27
C SER A 251 9.18 -5.74 -5.39
N LEU A 252 8.71 -5.59 -4.15
CA LEU A 252 9.28 -4.67 -3.17
C LEU A 252 10.69 -5.12 -2.75
N THR A 253 10.85 -6.37 -2.31
CA THR A 253 12.05 -6.84 -1.63
C THR A 253 13.15 -7.33 -2.56
N GLN A 254 12.81 -7.76 -3.77
CA GLN A 254 13.76 -8.27 -4.76
C GLN A 254 13.89 -7.37 -6.00
N GLY A 255 12.95 -6.45 -6.21
CA GLY A 255 13.01 -5.43 -7.26
C GLY A 255 13.44 -4.08 -6.72
N ILE A 256 12.53 -3.40 -6.02
CA ILE A 256 12.69 -1.99 -5.61
C ILE A 256 13.80 -1.82 -4.56
N GLY A 257 13.80 -2.64 -3.51
CA GLY A 257 14.80 -2.57 -2.43
C GLY A 257 16.24 -2.66 -2.93
N PRO A 258 16.62 -3.67 -3.72
CA PRO A 258 17.96 -3.79 -4.28
C PRO A 258 18.32 -2.67 -5.27
N ALA A 259 17.35 -2.15 -6.03
CA ALA A 259 17.57 -1.06 -6.98
C ALA A 259 17.89 0.28 -6.28
N HIS A 260 17.43 0.45 -5.06
CA HIS A 260 17.59 1.67 -4.27
C HIS A 260 18.01 1.33 -2.84
N ALA A 261 19.31 1.08 -2.65
CA ALA A 261 19.92 0.86 -1.34
C ALA A 261 19.71 2.09 -0.44
N GLY A 262 18.72 2.01 0.45
CA GLY A 262 18.23 3.12 1.27
C GLY A 262 16.70 3.28 1.25
N SER A 263 16.00 2.54 0.39
CA SER A 263 14.53 2.50 0.41
C SER A 263 14.04 1.91 1.72
N VAL A 264 13.22 2.70 2.41
CA VAL A 264 12.54 2.30 3.64
C VAL A 264 11.04 2.19 3.40
N SER A 265 10.43 1.34 4.20
CA SER A 265 9.00 1.11 4.25
C SER A 265 8.49 1.20 5.67
N SER A 266 7.23 1.60 5.79
CA SER A 266 6.43 1.32 6.97
C SER A 266 5.79 -0.05 6.80
N VAL A 267 5.96 -0.92 7.78
CA VAL A 267 5.28 -2.23 7.83
C VAL A 267 4.34 -2.23 9.03
N THR A 268 3.07 -2.55 8.78
CA THR A 268 2.05 -2.67 9.82
C THR A 268 1.45 -4.07 9.77
N TRP A 269 1.37 -4.71 10.93
CA TRP A 269 0.66 -5.98 11.12
C TRP A 269 -0.66 -5.68 11.79
N PHE A 270 -1.75 -5.99 11.09
CA PHE A 270 -3.12 -5.90 11.57
C PHE A 270 -3.57 -7.28 12.05
N SER A 271 -3.60 -7.50 13.36
CA SER A 271 -4.01 -8.78 13.96
C SER A 271 -5.43 -8.70 14.48
N HIS A 272 -6.31 -9.51 13.89
CA HIS A 272 -7.73 -9.53 14.23
C HIS A 272 -8.01 -10.50 15.37
N VAL A 273 -8.60 -9.99 16.45
CA VAL A 273 -8.94 -10.78 17.64
C VAL A 273 -10.39 -11.26 17.56
N ASP A 274 -10.59 -12.57 17.75
CA ASP A 274 -11.90 -13.18 17.95
C ASP A 274 -12.53 -12.66 19.24
N PHE A 275 -13.53 -11.80 19.09
CA PHE A 275 -14.19 -11.15 20.20
C PHE A 275 -14.93 -12.14 21.12
N GLU A 276 -15.45 -13.25 20.60
CA GLU A 276 -16.16 -14.23 21.42
C GLU A 276 -15.19 -14.98 22.34
N LYS A 277 -14.01 -15.34 21.84
CA LYS A 277 -12.95 -15.92 22.67
C LYS A 277 -12.35 -14.91 23.63
N PHE A 278 -12.19 -13.66 23.18
CA PHE A 278 -11.64 -12.59 24.03
C PHE A 278 -12.55 -12.25 25.21
N LYS A 279 -13.89 -12.33 25.04
CA LYS A 279 -14.85 -12.16 26.15
C LYS A 279 -14.71 -13.19 27.26
N GLU A 280 -14.15 -14.37 26.97
CA GLU A 280 -13.94 -15.41 27.97
C GLU A 280 -12.81 -15.05 28.94
N TRP A 281 -11.95 -14.07 28.59
CA TRP A 281 -10.84 -13.65 29.41
C TRP A 281 -11.32 -12.81 30.60
N SER A 282 -10.77 -13.11 31.76
CA SER A 282 -10.96 -12.33 32.97
C SER A 282 -10.17 -11.03 32.91
N ARG A 283 -10.63 -10.02 33.65
CA ARG A 283 -9.94 -8.73 33.75
C ARG A 283 -8.45 -8.84 34.11
N PRO A 284 -8.03 -9.68 35.08
CA PRO A 284 -6.61 -9.88 35.37
C PRO A 284 -5.80 -10.48 34.20
N GLU A 285 -6.42 -11.35 33.39
CA GLU A 285 -5.77 -11.92 32.20
C GLU A 285 -5.57 -10.84 31.12
N ILE A 286 -6.55 -9.95 30.94
CA ILE A 286 -6.43 -8.79 30.04
C ILE A 286 -5.36 -7.81 30.54
N GLU A 287 -5.33 -7.50 31.84
CA GLU A 287 -4.33 -6.61 32.45
C GLU A 287 -2.91 -7.20 32.28
N ALA A 288 -2.72 -8.48 32.57
CA ALA A 288 -1.43 -9.17 32.37
C ALA A 288 -1.01 -9.24 30.89
N ALA A 289 -1.98 -9.41 29.98
CA ALA A 289 -1.73 -9.42 28.54
C ALA A 289 -1.20 -8.07 28.04
N ILE A 290 -1.82 -6.96 28.48
CA ILE A 290 -1.38 -5.61 28.13
C ILE A 290 0.00 -5.31 28.73
N ASP A 291 0.23 -5.67 30.00
CA ASP A 291 1.53 -5.46 30.65
C ASP A 291 2.65 -6.19 29.90
N SER A 292 2.39 -7.42 29.42
CA SER A 292 3.36 -8.21 28.64
C SER A 292 3.78 -7.56 27.30
N LEU A 293 2.92 -6.72 26.73
CA LEU A 293 3.23 -5.96 25.50
C LEU A 293 4.08 -4.72 25.77
N SER A 294 4.04 -4.19 27.00
CA SER A 294 4.76 -2.96 27.39
C SER A 294 6.19 -3.19 27.89
N GLU A 295 6.51 -4.41 28.31
CA GLU A 295 7.81 -4.78 28.89
C GLU A 295 8.86 -5.24 27.84
N LYS A 296 8.50 -5.30 26.56
CA LYS A 296 9.37 -5.72 25.45
C LYS A 296 9.73 -4.54 24.54
#